data_AF-D9XL87-F1
#
_entry.id   AF-D9XL87-F1
#
_cell.length_a   1.000
_cell.length_b   1.000
_cell.length_c   1.000
_cell.angle_alpha   90.00
_cell.angle_beta   90.00
_cell.angle_gamma   90.00
#
_symmetry.space_group_name_H-M   'P 1'
#
loop_
_entity.id
_entity.type
_entity.pdbx_description
1 polymer ?
#
loop_
_entity_poly.entity_id
_entity_poly.type
_entity_poly.pdbx_seq_one_letter_code
_entity_poly.pdbx_strand_id
1 'polypeptide(L)'
;MLHGDYHTAASLVAIGEVVTVCQPTSPSRPETAVRRLHGDPLGVRLLLTARTESELEGVYPDLAEAYREVALQAPAYREWLDQDLVPGP
;
A
#
# COMPACT_ATOMS: atom_id res chain seq x y z
N MET A 1 1.30 0.84 -27.01
CA MET A 1 0.65 -0.09 -26.06
C MET A 1 1.23 0.22 -24.69
N LEU A 2 0.52 1.04 -23.91
CA LEU A 2 0.89 1.32 -22.53
C LEU A 2 0.63 0.04 -21.75
N HIS A 3 1.67 -0.68 -21.34
CA HIS A 3 1.48 -1.80 -20.42
C HIS A 3 0.95 -1.16 -19.14
N GLY A 4 -0.27 -1.52 -18.72
CA GLY A 4 -0.88 -1.03 -17.49
C GLY A 4 -0.18 -1.59 -16.26
N ASP A 5 1.15 -1.54 -16.26
CA ASP A 5 2.00 -1.92 -15.16
C ASP A 5 2.23 -0.71 -14.24
N TYR A 6 2.45 -1.01 -12.97
CA TYR A 6 2.66 -0.01 -11.94
C TYR A 6 3.90 0.86 -12.19
N HIS A 7 4.86 0.37 -12.98
CA HIS A 7 6.05 1.13 -13.36
C HIS A 7 5.72 2.27 -14.32
N THR A 8 4.92 2.00 -15.36
CA THR A 8 4.50 3.03 -16.31
C THR A 8 3.61 4.06 -15.63
N ALA A 9 2.69 3.62 -14.77
CA ALA A 9 1.88 4.53 -13.97
C ALA A 9 2.73 5.42 -13.04
N ALA A 10 3.73 4.85 -12.36
CA ALA A 10 4.64 5.61 -11.50
C ALA A 10 5.42 6.67 -12.27
N SER A 11 5.89 6.36 -13.49
CA SER A 11 6.57 7.35 -14.34
C SER A 11 5.65 8.50 -14.74
N LEU A 12 4.38 8.22 -15.08
CA LEU A 12 3.41 9.25 -15.41
C LEU A 12 3.05 10.13 -14.20
N VAL A 13 2.97 9.56 -13.00
CA VAL A 13 2.77 10.32 -11.76
C VAL A 13 3.97 11.22 -11.49
N ALA A 14 5.19 10.70 -11.64
CA ALA A 14 6.43 11.45 -11.40
C ALA A 14 6.58 12.69 -12.30
N ILE A 15 6.08 12.64 -13.53
CA ILE A 15 6.10 13.79 -14.46
C ILE A 15 4.83 14.66 -14.38
N GLY A 16 3.91 14.35 -13.47
CA GLY A 16 2.70 15.15 -13.23
C GLY A 16 1.56 14.95 -14.22
N GLU A 17 1.61 13.92 -15.07
CA GLU A 17 0.59 13.66 -16.10
C GLU A 17 -0.66 12.97 -15.52
N VAL A 18 -0.52 12.22 -14.43
CA VAL A 18 -1.63 11.47 -13.82
C VAL A 18 -1.56 11.45 -12.30
N VAL A 19 -2.70 11.12 -11.66
CA VAL A 19 -2.79 10.78 -10.24
C VAL A 19 -3.33 9.35 -10.13
N THR A 20 -2.78 8.55 -9.19
CA THR A 20 -3.19 7.16 -8.99
C THR A 20 -3.39 6.84 -7.51
N VAL A 21 -4.15 5.79 -7.24
CA VAL A 21 -4.15 5.15 -5.91
C VAL A 21 -2.83 4.40 -5.72
N CYS A 22 -2.29 4.43 -4.51
CA CYS A 22 -1.08 3.68 -4.15
C CYS A 22 -1.35 2.78 -2.94
N GLN A 23 -0.69 1.63 -2.90
CA GLN A 23 -0.77 0.70 -1.76
C GLN A 23 0.16 1.16 -0.62
N PRO A 24 -0.08 0.74 0.64
CA PRO A 24 0.81 1.02 1.78
C PRO A 24 2.27 0.67 1.57
N THR A 25 2.54 -0.35 0.75
CA THR A 25 3.89 -0.83 0.41
C THR A 25 4.51 -0.12 -0.79
N SER A 26 3.87 0.93 -1.32
CA SER A 26 4.39 1.67 -2.48
C SER A 26 5.65 2.45 -2.09
N PRO A 27 6.71 2.42 -2.91
CA PRO A 27 7.95 3.10 -2.59
C PRO A 27 7.75 4.62 -2.55
N SER A 28 8.33 5.26 -1.53
CA SER A 28 8.39 6.72 -1.44
C SER A 28 9.30 7.27 -2.55
N ARG A 29 8.86 8.33 -3.20
CA ARG A 29 9.60 9.01 -4.28
C ARG A 29 9.64 10.51 -4.01
N PRO A 30 10.80 11.17 -4.07
CA PRO A 30 10.92 12.62 -3.85
C PRO A 30 10.03 13.46 -4.78
N GLU A 31 9.83 12.98 -6.00
CA GLU A 31 9.05 13.61 -7.06
C GLU A 31 7.52 13.41 -6.93
N THR A 32 7.06 12.64 -5.95
CA THR A 32 5.63 12.39 -5.76
C THR A 32 5.15 12.81 -4.37
N ALA A 33 3.87 13.17 -4.30
CA ALA A 33 3.19 13.47 -3.04
C ALA A 33 2.07 12.45 -2.84
N VAL A 34 2.09 11.76 -1.70
CA VAL A 34 0.98 10.89 -1.28
C VAL A 34 -0.02 11.71 -0.47
N ARG A 35 -1.31 11.46 -0.70
CA ARG A 35 -2.41 12.10 0.01
C ARG A 35 -3.39 11.05 0.50
N ARG A 36 -3.85 11.21 1.74
CA ARG A 36 -4.87 10.35 2.32
C ARG A 36 -6.17 10.49 1.52
N LEU A 37 -6.80 9.35 1.25
CA LEU A 37 -8.18 9.30 0.79
C LEU A 37 -9.09 9.09 2.00
N HIS A 38 -10.18 9.85 2.10
CA HIS A 38 -11.13 9.74 3.21
C HIS A 38 -11.98 8.46 3.10
N GLY A 39 -12.33 7.87 4.25
CA GLY A 39 -13.11 6.62 4.32
C GLY A 39 -12.21 5.37 4.27
N ASP A 40 -12.72 4.31 3.64
CA ASP A 40 -11.99 3.05 3.40
C ASP A 40 -11.92 2.73 1.89
N PRO A 41 -11.13 3.48 1.11
CA PRO A 41 -11.00 3.24 -0.32
C PRO A 41 -10.10 2.03 -0.56
N LEU A 42 -10.74 0.87 -0.78
CA LEU A 42 -10.07 -0.37 -1.18
C LEU A 42 -9.50 -0.25 -2.60
N GLY A 43 -8.23 0.14 -2.71
CA GLY A 43 -7.49 0.08 -3.97
C GLY A 43 -7.12 -1.35 -4.38
N VAL A 44 -6.97 -2.25 -3.39
CA VAL A 44 -6.55 -3.65 -3.58
C VAL A 44 -7.08 -4.55 -2.47
N ARG A 45 -7.24 -5.85 -2.75
CA ARG A 45 -7.49 -6.89 -1.75
C ARG A 45 -6.43 -7.98 -1.87
N LEU A 46 -5.66 -8.20 -0.81
CA LEU A 46 -4.70 -9.29 -0.74
C LEU A 46 -5.40 -10.57 -0.30
N LEU A 47 -5.15 -11.66 -1.01
CA LEU A 47 -5.69 -12.98 -0.72
C LEU A 47 -4.51 -13.95 -0.58
N LEU A 48 -4.50 -14.71 0.50
CA LEU A 48 -3.59 -15.83 0.70
C LEU A 48 -4.39 -17.13 0.56
N THR A 49 -3.91 -18.04 -0.28
CA THR A 49 -4.58 -19.32 -0.55
C THR A 49 -3.58 -20.47 -0.44
N ALA A 50 -3.96 -21.54 0.24
CA ALA A 50 -3.18 -22.77 0.33
C ALA A 50 -4.11 -23.99 0.20
N ARG A 51 -3.53 -25.20 0.11
CA ARG A 51 -4.33 -26.43 -0.03
C ARG A 51 -4.95 -26.85 1.29
N THR A 52 -4.31 -26.50 2.41
CA THR A 52 -4.82 -26.79 3.76
C THR A 52 -4.77 -25.55 4.64
N GLU A 53 -5.59 -25.56 5.69
CA GLU A 53 -5.57 -24.52 6.72
C GLU A 53 -4.23 -24.49 7.48
N SER A 54 -3.63 -25.65 7.73
CA SER A 54 -2.31 -25.74 8.38
C SER A 54 -1.18 -25.09 7.57
N GLU A 55 -1.25 -25.14 6.22
CA GLU A 55 -0.30 -24.42 5.36
C GLU A 55 -0.49 -22.90 5.48
N LEU A 56 -1.74 -22.43 5.64
CA LEU A 56 -2.03 -21.01 5.88
C LEU A 56 -1.52 -20.55 7.24
N GLU A 57 -1.83 -21.29 8.31
CA GLU A 57 -1.40 -20.98 9.68
C GLU A 57 0.13 -20.94 9.79
N GLY A 58 0.83 -21.81 9.06
CA GLY A 58 2.29 -21.86 9.05
C GLY A 58 2.97 -20.69 8.32
N VAL A 59 2.30 -20.03 7.38
CA VAL A 59 2.91 -18.97 6.53
C VAL A 59 2.35 -17.57 6.83
N TYR A 60 1.09 -17.49 7.25
CA TYR A 60 0.40 -16.22 7.46
C TYR A 60 1.11 -15.29 8.44
N PRO A 61 1.63 -15.74 9.61
CA PRO A 61 2.31 -14.86 10.56
C PRO A 61 3.53 -14.17 9.92
N ASP A 62 4.36 -14.93 9.20
CA ASP A 62 5.57 -14.41 8.56
C ASP A 62 5.20 -13.44 7.42
N LEU A 63 4.18 -13.77 6.63
CA LEU A 63 3.69 -12.88 5.56
C LEU A 63 3.12 -11.58 6.13
N ALA A 64 2.34 -11.65 7.21
CA ALA A 64 1.75 -10.50 7.85
C ALA A 64 2.83 -9.57 8.45
N GLU A 65 3.88 -10.16 9.04
CA GLU A 65 5.01 -9.39 9.57
C GLU A 65 5.81 -8.73 8.45
N ALA A 66 6.17 -9.48 7.40
CA ALA A 66 6.89 -8.91 6.25
C ALA A 66 6.10 -7.79 5.57
N TYR A 67 4.78 -7.95 5.43
CA TYR A 67 3.91 -6.89 4.90
C TYR A 67 3.94 -5.64 5.80
N ARG A 68 3.81 -5.83 7.11
CA ARG A 68 3.82 -4.74 8.09
C ARG A 68 5.15 -3.99 8.06
N GLU A 69 6.26 -4.72 8.02
CA GLU A 69 7.61 -4.14 7.92
C GLU A 69 7.72 -3.20 6.73
N VAL A 70 7.34 -3.66 5.53
CA VAL A 70 7.43 -2.85 4.30
C VAL A 70 6.44 -1.68 4.34
N ALA A 71 5.22 -1.89 4.80
CA ALA A 71 4.22 -0.83 4.89
C ALA A 71 4.66 0.30 5.83
N LEU A 72 5.31 -0.02 6.95
CA LEU A 72 5.82 0.97 7.91
C LEU A 72 7.00 1.78 7.36
N GLN A 73 7.67 1.34 6.29
CA GLN A 73 8.71 2.14 5.64
C GLN A 73 8.14 3.34 4.87
N ALA A 74 6.85 3.33 4.51
CA ALA A 74 6.20 4.45 3.83
C ALA A 74 5.83 5.57 4.83
N PRO A 75 6.43 6.78 4.73
CA PRO A 75 6.15 7.87 5.68
C PRO A 75 4.69 8.30 5.71
N ALA A 76 4.06 8.43 4.54
CA ALA A 76 2.65 8.81 4.43
C ALA A 76 1.70 7.77 5.04
N TYR A 77 2.08 6.49 5.04
CA TYR A 77 1.30 5.43 5.67
C TYR A 77 1.42 5.49 7.20
N ARG A 78 2.62 5.76 7.73
CA ARG A 78 2.81 5.97 9.17
C ARG A 78 2.03 7.17 9.69
N GLU A 79 2.11 8.30 8.99
CA GLU A 79 1.34 9.51 9.32
C GLU A 79 -0.18 9.22 9.35
N TRP A 80 -0.66 8.39 8.43
CA TRP A 80 -2.06 7.97 8.43
C TRP A 80 -2.44 7.15 9.67
N LEU A 81 -1.63 6.16 10.05
CA LEU A 81 -1.86 5.35 11.25
C LEU A 81 -1.87 6.20 12.52
N ASP A 82 -0.94 7.15 12.63
CA ASP A 82 -0.86 8.06 13.79
C ASP A 82 -2.11 8.95 13.89
N GLN A 83 -2.65 9.40 12.76
CA GLN A 83 -3.86 10.23 12.71
C GLN A 83 -5.15 9.47 13.02
N ASP A 84 -5.23 8.17 12.71
CA ASP A 84 -6.41 7.35 13.04
C ASP A 84 -6.39 6.82 14.48
N LEU A 85 -5.20 6.76 15.11
CA LEU A 85 -5.06 6.47 16.54
C LEU A 85 -5.43 7.67 17.43
N VAL A 86 -5.47 8.88 16.87
CA VAL A 86 -6.05 10.05 17.52
C VAL A 86 -7.54 10.08 17.16
N PRO A 87 -8.48 9.77 18.08
CA PRO A 87 -9.89 9.97 17.80
C PRO A 87 -10.08 11.44 17.44
N GLY A 88 -10.68 11.69 16.26
CA GLY A 88 -10.99 13.06 15.82
C GLY A 88 -11.82 13.80 16.87
N PRO A 89 -11.77 15.15 16.89
CA PRO A 89 -12.53 15.97 17.83
C PRO A 89 -14.05 15.75 17.71
#